data_AF-A0A933AB58-F1
#
_entry.id   AF-A0A933AB58-F1
#
_cell.length_a   1.000
_cell.length_b   1.000
_cell.length_c   1.000
_cell.angle_alpha   90.00
_cell.angle_beta   90.00
_cell.angle_gamma   90.00
#
_symmetry.space_group_name_H-M   'P 1'
#
loop_
_entity.id
_entity.type
_entity.pdbx_description
1 polymer ?
#
loop_
_entity_poly.entity_id
_entity_poly.type
_entity_poly.pdbx_seq_one_letter_code
_entity_poly.pdbx_strand_id
1 'polypeptide(L)' 'MRDCPGNGSRQGIEAIILGCTELPLALSSETVGMPALDTTRIQSEAAWNFARS' A
#
# COMPACT_ATOMS: atom_id res chain seq x y z
N MET A 1 -16.70 4.36 7.49
CA MET A 1 -15.24 4.18 7.43
C MET A 1 -14.60 5.26 8.30
N ARG A 2 -14.65 5.09 9.63
CA ARG A 2 -14.18 6.09 10.62
C ARG A 2 -13.01 5.59 11.48
N ASP A 3 -12.39 4.46 11.12
CA ASP A 3 -11.39 3.80 11.96
C ASP A 3 -10.15 3.34 11.18
N CYS A 4 -9.49 4.25 10.46
CA CYS A 4 -8.07 4.06 10.14
C CYS A 4 -7.29 5.13 10.88
N PRO A 5 -6.81 4.84 12.10
CA PRO A 5 -6.11 5.82 12.91
C PRO A 5 -4.72 6.03 12.31
N GLY A 6 -4.38 7.28 12.06
CA GLY A 6 -2.98 7.69 11.97
C GLY A 6 -2.29 7.27 13.26
N ASN A 7 -1.30 6.38 13.11
CA ASN A 7 -0.67 5.53 14.12
C ASN A 7 -1.44 4.20 14.42
N GLY A 8 -0.90 3.08 13.91
CA GLY A 8 -1.43 1.72 13.99
C GLY A 8 -1.34 1.02 15.36
N SER A 9 -1.53 1.75 16.47
CA SER A 9 -1.29 1.24 17.84
C SER A 9 -2.44 0.51 18.51
N ARG A 10 -3.33 -0.17 17.75
CA ARG A 10 -4.34 -1.07 18.37
C ARG A 10 -4.25 -2.54 17.97
N GLN A 11 -3.52 -2.89 16.91
CA GLN A 11 -3.48 -4.28 16.39
C GLN A 11 -2.10 -4.74 15.88
N GLY A 12 -1.04 -3.93 16.03
CA GLY A 12 0.31 -4.32 15.54
C GLY A 12 0.44 -4.32 14.02
N ILE A 13 -0.28 -3.43 13.33
CA ILE A 13 -0.24 -3.33 11.86
C ILE A 13 1.03 -2.58 11.45
N GLU A 14 1.83 -3.20 10.59
CA GLU A 14 3.13 -2.67 10.14
C GLU A 14 3.08 -1.99 8.77
N ALA A 15 2.04 -2.27 7.96
CA ALA A 15 1.84 -1.68 6.64
C ALA A 15 0.39 -1.82 6.16
N ILE A 16 -0.01 -1.00 5.19
CA ILE A 16 -1.30 -1.10 4.49
C ILE A 16 -1.06 -1.51 3.04
N ILE A 17 -1.88 -2.45 2.55
CA ILE A 17 -1.88 -2.88 1.16
C ILE A 17 -2.90 -2.05 0.38
N LEU A 18 -2.47 -1.34 -0.67
CA LEU A 18 -3.33 -0.61 -1.60
C LEU A 18 -3.73 -1.56 -2.74
N GLY A 19 -4.91 -2.18 -2.60
CA GLY A 19 -5.36 -3.26 -3.48
C GLY A 19 -6.06 -2.85 -4.78
N CYS A 20 -6.43 -1.57 -4.93
CA CYS A 20 -7.08 -1.04 -6.13
C CYS A 20 -6.22 0.06 -6.72
N THR A 21 -6.31 0.28 -8.04
CA THR A 21 -5.54 1.29 -8.77
C THR A 21 -5.85 2.74 -8.36
N GLU A 22 -7.02 2.97 -7.78
CA GLU A 22 -7.54 4.27 -7.37
C GLU A 22 -7.06 4.66 -5.97
N LEU A 23 -6.74 3.68 -5.12
CA LEU A 23 -6.28 3.93 -3.74
C LEU A 23 -4.94 4.70 -3.70
N PRO A 24 -3.93 4.39 -4.55
CA PRO A 24 -2.71 5.19 -4.66
C PRO A 24 -2.93 6.65 -5.06
N LEU A 25 -4.07 7.01 -5.66
CA LEU A 25 -4.38 8.40 -6.03
C LEU A 25 -4.87 9.24 -4.83
N ALA A 26 -5.45 8.59 -3.82
CA ALA A 26 -6.04 9.25 -2.65
C ALA A 26 -5.27 9.01 -1.34
N LEU A 27 -4.49 7.93 -1.27
CA LEU A 27 -3.75 7.49 -0.08
C LEU A 27 -2.27 7.38 -0.39
N SER A 28 -1.46 7.87 0.54
CA SER A 28 0.00 7.73 0.53
C SER A 28 0.50 7.26 1.90
N SER A 29 1.74 6.78 1.97
CA SER A 29 2.38 6.45 3.26
C SER A 29 2.41 7.64 4.22
N GLU A 30 2.54 8.86 3.69
CA GLU A 30 2.48 10.10 4.48
C GLU A 30 1.08 10.36 5.03
N THR A 31 0.04 10.16 4.20
CA THR A 31 -1.36 10.37 4.60
C THR A 31 -1.81 9.37 5.68
N VAL A 32 -1.28 8.15 5.63
CA VAL A 32 -1.66 7.04 6.52
C VAL A 32 -0.76 6.97 7.77
N GLY A 33 0.46 7.52 7.70
CA GLY A 33 1.43 7.47 8.80
C GLY A 33 2.05 6.09 9.01
N MET A 34 1.99 5.21 8.01
CA MET A 34 2.65 3.91 7.98
C MET A 34 2.94 3.50 6.52
N PRO A 35 3.82 2.52 6.28
CA PRO A 35 4.12 2.05 4.93
C PRO A 35 2.87 1.65 4.15
N ALA A 36 2.76 2.15 2.92
CA ALA A 36 1.70 1.80 1.98
C ALA A 36 2.30 1.00 0.82
N LEU A 37 1.79 -0.21 0.60
CA LEU A 37 2.25 -1.15 -0.42
C LEU A 37 1.29 -1.13 -1.61
N ASP A 38 1.70 -0.52 -2.71
CA ASP A 38 0.96 -0.52 -3.97
C ASP A 38 1.13 -1.87 -4.68
N THR A 39 0.07 -2.70 -4.66
CA THR A 39 0.11 -4.03 -5.28
C THR A 39 0.24 -3.96 -6.80
N THR A 40 -0.34 -2.94 -7.43
CA THR A 40 -0.30 -2.77 -8.89
C THR A 40 1.13 -2.51 -9.33
N ARG A 41 1.84 -1.62 -8.61
CA ARG A 41 3.26 -1.34 -8.89
C ARG A 41 4.12 -2.58 -8.68
N ILE A 42 3.96 -3.25 -7.53
CA ILE A 42 4.75 -4.44 -7.16
C ILE A 42 4.55 -5.56 -8.21
N GLN A 43 3.31 -5.83 -8.60
CA GLN A 43 3.01 -6.88 -9.58
C GLN A 43 3.53 -6.53 -10.98
N SER A 44 3.42 -5.25 -11.38
CA SER A 44 3.94 -4.79 -12.68
C SER A 44 5.46 -4.92 -12.77
N GLU A 45 6.18 -4.56 -11.69
CA GLU A 45 7.64 -4.71 -11.60
C GLU A 45 8.06 -6.18 -11.60
N ALA A 46 7.34 -7.03 -10.87
CA ALA A 46 7.59 -8.47 -10.87
C ALA A 46 7.38 -9.09 -12.26
N ALA A 47 6.29 -8.73 -12.94
CA ALA A 47 6.00 -9.19 -14.30
C ALA A 47 7.05 -8.74 -15.31
N TRP A 48 7.50 -7.47 -15.23
CA TRP A 48 8.58 -6.95 -16.06
C TRP A 48 9.91 -7.67 -15.84
N ASN A 49 10.29 -7.89 -14.58
CA ASN A 49 11.52 -8.59 -14.23
C ASN A 49 11.46 -10.06 -14.68
N PHE A 50 10.31 -10.71 -14.55
CA PHE A 50 10.08 -12.07 -15.05
C PHE A 50 10.19 -12.16 -16.57
N ALA A 51 9.70 -11.16 -17.31
CA ALA A 51 9.80 -11.14 -18.77
C ALA A 51 11.22 -10.85 -19.30
N ARG A 52 12.13 -10.35 -18.45
CA ARG A 52 13.53 -10.06 -18.80
C ARG A 52 14.51 -11.21 -18.53
N SER A 53 14.08 -12.27 -17.85
CA SER A 53 14.86 -13.50 -17.59
C SER A 53 14.61 -14.55 -18.67
#